data_AF-A0A920AXN0-F1
#
_entry.id   AF-A0A920AXN0-F1
#
_cell.length_a   1.000
_cell.length_b   1.000
_cell.length_c   1.000
_cell.angle_alpha   90.00
_cell.angle_beta   90.00
_cell.angle_gamma   90.00
#
_symmetry.space_group_name_H-M   'P 1'
#
loop_
_entity.id
_entity.type
_entity.pdbx_description
1 polymer ?
#
loop_
_entity_poly.entity_id
_entity_poly.type
_entity_poly.pdbx_seq_one_letter_code
_entity_poly.pdbx_strand_id
1 'polypeptide(L)'
;MKGRIVSYLINYSNSIDPDEVMIKEIAKVSGLTKKEIFSKSSIILKNLLKNYGSFEISTIDKLTQKIVRNFTYELGIDAKYEIELDQNEVINKAVDNLISKIELNDERSKNIINFSSEKTQNDKSWDITKDLKDIAELIFNENNFSELDSLKDSEVKDFERWKKKLRQKIKKISSESKILAAKAN
;
A
#
# COMPACT_ATOMS: atom_id res chain seq x y z
N MET A 1 -12.38 22.78 -4.77
CA MET A 1 -12.50 22.24 -6.14
C MET A 1 -13.90 22.37 -6.73
N LYS A 2 -14.98 21.90 -6.07
CA LYS A 2 -16.37 22.00 -6.60
C LYS A 2 -16.75 23.41 -7.06
N GLY A 3 -16.52 24.42 -6.22
CA GLY A 3 -16.82 25.81 -6.54
C GLY A 3 -16.11 26.31 -7.81
N ARG A 4 -14.85 25.92 -8.04
CA ARG A 4 -14.11 26.31 -9.26
C ARG A 4 -14.78 25.75 -10.52
N ILE A 5 -15.17 24.48 -10.52
CA ILE A 5 -15.85 23.86 -11.67
C ILE A 5 -17.18 24.55 -11.95
N VAL A 6 -17.95 24.86 -10.90
CA VAL A 6 -19.21 25.60 -11.03
C VAL A 6 -18.97 27.00 -11.59
N SER A 7 -17.93 27.72 -11.13
CA SER A 7 -17.56 29.03 -11.67
C SER A 7 -17.22 28.97 -13.16
N TYR A 8 -16.44 27.96 -13.61
CA TYR A 8 -16.16 27.77 -15.03
C TYR A 8 -17.43 27.49 -15.84
N LEU A 9 -18.32 26.64 -15.34
CA LEU A 9 -19.60 26.35 -16.00
C LEU A 9 -20.51 27.59 -16.11
N ILE A 10 -20.56 28.42 -15.07
CA ILE A 10 -21.30 29.70 -15.08
C ILE A 10 -20.71 30.64 -16.13
N ASN A 11 -19.39 30.80 -16.14
CA ASN A 11 -18.71 31.69 -17.07
C ASN A 11 -18.93 31.28 -18.52
N TYR A 12 -18.75 29.99 -18.83
CA TYR A 12 -18.98 29.45 -20.17
C TYR A 12 -20.46 29.48 -20.57
N SER A 13 -21.40 29.29 -19.64
CA SER A 13 -22.83 29.45 -19.91
C SER A 13 -23.21 30.89 -20.25
N ASN A 14 -22.55 31.88 -19.62
CA ASN A 14 -22.80 33.30 -19.86
C ASN A 14 -21.99 33.87 -21.03
N SER A 15 -21.23 33.03 -21.76
CA SER A 15 -20.31 33.46 -22.82
C SER A 15 -19.30 34.52 -22.38
N ILE A 16 -19.02 34.59 -21.07
CA ILE A 16 -17.98 35.44 -20.50
C ILE A 16 -16.70 34.63 -20.60
N ASP A 17 -15.70 35.15 -21.30
CA ASP A 17 -14.48 34.43 -21.64
C ASP A 17 -13.41 34.65 -20.56
N PRO A 18 -13.21 33.72 -19.62
CA PRO A 18 -12.32 33.97 -18.48
C PRO A 18 -10.92 33.40 -18.73
N ASP A 19 -10.78 32.50 -19.73
CA ASP A 19 -9.59 31.65 -19.88
C ASP A 19 -9.55 30.92 -21.24
N GLU A 20 -8.97 31.58 -22.27
CA GLU A 20 -8.80 30.98 -23.60
C GLU A 20 -7.97 29.68 -23.58
N VAL A 21 -7.04 29.56 -22.64
CA VAL A 21 -6.15 28.40 -22.54
C VAL A 21 -6.95 27.15 -22.19
N MET A 22 -7.86 27.28 -21.21
CA MET A 22 -8.69 26.16 -20.78
C MET A 22 -9.68 25.72 -21.86
N ILE A 23 -10.26 26.66 -22.63
CA ILE A 23 -11.15 26.32 -23.76
C ILE A 23 -10.38 25.56 -24.85
N LYS A 24 -9.14 25.97 -25.16
CA LYS A 24 -8.29 25.29 -26.17
C LYS A 24 -7.97 23.86 -25.75
N GLU A 25 -7.63 23.64 -24.48
CA GLU A 25 -7.38 22.28 -23.95
C GLU A 25 -8.64 21.41 -23.96
N ILE A 26 -9.80 21.96 -23.55
CA ILE A 26 -11.07 21.23 -23.60
C ILE A 26 -11.43 20.88 -25.04
N ALA A 27 -11.27 21.81 -25.99
CA ALA A 27 -11.53 21.57 -27.40
C ALA A 27 -10.62 20.49 -27.97
N LYS A 28 -9.33 20.47 -27.60
CA LYS A 28 -8.37 19.45 -28.01
C LYS A 28 -8.75 18.04 -27.52
N VAL A 29 -9.19 17.93 -26.26
CA VAL A 29 -9.55 16.63 -25.66
C VAL A 29 -10.93 16.14 -26.12
N SER A 30 -11.89 17.04 -26.25
CA SER A 30 -13.29 16.69 -26.56
C SER A 30 -13.65 16.73 -28.04
N GLY A 31 -12.83 17.38 -28.88
CA GLY A 31 -13.13 17.63 -30.29
C GLY A 31 -14.24 18.65 -30.54
N LEU A 32 -14.70 19.36 -29.50
CA LEU A 32 -15.83 20.29 -29.58
C LEU A 32 -15.38 21.71 -29.94
N THR A 33 -16.23 22.43 -30.67
CA THR A 33 -16.04 23.86 -30.94
C THR A 33 -16.40 24.72 -29.71
N LYS A 34 -15.88 25.95 -29.66
CA LYS A 34 -16.16 26.91 -28.57
C LYS A 34 -17.67 27.11 -28.34
N LYS A 35 -18.45 27.23 -29.41
CA LYS A 35 -19.92 27.39 -29.33
C LYS A 35 -20.59 26.16 -28.71
N GLU A 36 -20.16 24.96 -29.07
CA GLU A 36 -20.69 23.72 -28.50
C GLU A 36 -20.30 23.55 -27.03
N ILE A 37 -19.07 23.94 -26.66
CA ILE A 37 -18.62 23.94 -25.26
C ILE A 37 -19.50 24.86 -24.41
N PHE A 38 -19.82 26.06 -24.89
CA PHE A 38 -20.67 27.02 -24.16
C PHE A 38 -22.11 26.51 -24.02
N SER A 39 -22.68 25.98 -25.12
CA SER A 39 -24.02 25.39 -25.11
C SER A 39 -24.11 24.20 -24.14
N LYS A 40 -23.14 23.27 -24.20
CA LYS A 40 -23.07 22.13 -23.28
C LYS A 40 -22.85 22.56 -21.83
N SER A 41 -22.03 23.57 -21.58
CA SER A 41 -21.80 24.11 -20.23
C SER A 41 -23.09 24.60 -19.59
N SER A 42 -23.95 25.27 -20.37
CA SER A 42 -25.28 25.71 -19.90
C SER A 42 -26.19 24.54 -19.50
N ILE A 43 -26.22 23.48 -20.34
CA ILE A 43 -26.99 22.27 -20.07
C ILE A 43 -26.46 21.54 -18.82
N ILE A 44 -25.14 21.39 -18.72
CA ILE A 44 -24.48 20.73 -17.58
C ILE A 44 -24.75 21.51 -16.30
N LEU A 45 -24.62 22.85 -16.32
CA LEU A 45 -24.92 23.70 -15.17
C LEU A 45 -26.37 23.55 -14.72
N LYS A 46 -27.33 23.55 -15.66
CA LYS A 46 -28.75 23.36 -15.36
C LYS A 46 -29.02 22.00 -14.72
N ASN A 47 -28.39 20.94 -15.20
CA ASN A 47 -28.52 19.60 -14.62
C ASN A 47 -27.85 19.50 -13.25
N LEU A 48 -26.69 20.13 -13.09
CA LEU A 48 -25.95 20.19 -11.83
C LEU A 48 -26.72 20.98 -10.77
N LEU A 49 -27.45 22.04 -11.13
CA LEU A 49 -28.34 22.75 -10.20
C LEU A 49 -29.50 21.88 -9.71
N LYS A 50 -30.08 21.06 -10.59
CA LYS A 50 -31.16 20.12 -10.21
C LYS A 50 -30.68 19.04 -9.24
N ASN A 51 -29.43 18.62 -9.33
CA ASN A 51 -28.88 17.54 -8.51
C ASN A 51 -27.53 17.91 -7.86
N TYR A 52 -27.44 19.10 -7.28
CA TYR A 52 -26.18 19.58 -6.71
C TYR A 52 -25.74 18.75 -5.50
N GLY A 53 -26.71 18.21 -4.74
CA GLY A 53 -26.45 17.35 -3.59
C GLY A 53 -25.67 16.07 -3.94
N SER A 54 -25.89 15.52 -5.14
CA SER A 54 -25.14 14.34 -5.62
C SER A 54 -23.83 14.69 -6.34
N PHE A 55 -23.53 15.96 -6.60
CA PHE A 55 -22.26 16.35 -7.21
C PHE A 55 -21.13 16.21 -6.19
N GLU A 56 -20.42 15.08 -6.20
CA GLU A 56 -19.29 14.79 -5.33
C GLU A 56 -17.96 14.85 -6.11
N ILE A 57 -16.95 15.49 -5.50
CA ILE A 57 -15.57 15.40 -5.94
C ILE A 57 -14.82 14.81 -4.75
N SER A 58 -14.19 13.67 -4.99
CA SER A 58 -13.50 12.86 -4.00
C SER A 58 -12.21 12.35 -4.61
N THR A 59 -11.22 12.11 -3.77
CA THR A 59 -10.07 11.30 -4.15
C THR A 59 -10.48 9.83 -4.30
N ILE A 60 -9.63 9.05 -4.96
CA ILE A 60 -9.81 7.59 -5.08
C ILE A 60 -9.90 6.97 -3.68
N ASP A 61 -9.07 7.41 -2.74
CA ASP A 61 -9.09 6.90 -1.36
C ASP A 61 -10.45 7.11 -0.70
N LYS A 62 -11.01 8.32 -0.77
CA LYS A 62 -12.32 8.61 -0.17
C LYS A 62 -13.43 7.76 -0.80
N LEU A 63 -13.34 7.46 -2.11
CA LEU A 63 -14.27 6.55 -2.77
C LEU A 63 -14.11 5.12 -2.22
N THR A 64 -12.88 4.60 -2.16
CA THR A 64 -12.58 3.27 -1.61
C THR A 64 -13.07 3.14 -0.17
N GLN A 65 -12.84 4.16 0.66
CA GLN A 65 -13.33 4.21 2.03
C GLN A 65 -14.85 4.12 2.11
N LYS A 66 -15.57 4.85 1.24
CA LYS A 66 -17.04 4.82 1.17
C LYS A 66 -17.54 3.44 0.75
N ILE A 67 -16.87 2.78 -0.19
CA ILE A 67 -17.17 1.42 -0.63
C ILE A 67 -16.97 0.46 0.53
N VAL A 68 -15.78 0.41 1.14
CA VAL A 68 -15.48 -0.49 2.27
C VAL A 68 -16.46 -0.27 3.42
N ARG A 69 -16.81 0.99 3.71
CA ARG A 69 -17.76 1.33 4.79
C ARG A 69 -19.14 0.73 4.57
N ASN A 70 -19.62 0.76 3.34
CA ASN A 70 -20.90 0.16 2.96
C ASN A 70 -20.87 -1.37 3.02
N PHE A 71 -19.68 -1.98 2.96
CA PHE A 71 -19.48 -3.43 3.03
C PHE A 71 -18.94 -3.92 4.39
N THR A 72 -18.98 -3.09 5.44
CA THR A 72 -18.38 -3.43 6.75
C THR A 72 -18.99 -4.70 7.35
N TYR A 73 -20.30 -4.86 7.22
CA TYR A 73 -21.01 -6.05 7.69
C TYR A 73 -20.57 -7.31 6.94
N GLU A 74 -20.50 -7.28 5.60
CA GLU A 74 -20.07 -8.44 4.80
C GLU A 74 -18.60 -8.80 5.01
N LEU A 75 -17.76 -7.79 5.30
CA LEU A 75 -16.34 -7.98 5.57
C LEU A 75 -16.06 -8.39 7.02
N GLY A 76 -17.07 -8.43 7.90
CA GLY A 76 -16.89 -8.70 9.33
C GLY A 76 -16.09 -7.61 10.06
N ILE A 77 -16.07 -6.39 9.55
CA ILE A 77 -15.36 -5.24 10.12
C ILE A 77 -16.34 -4.48 11.02
N ASP A 78 -15.86 -4.02 12.19
CA ASP A 78 -16.67 -3.18 13.09
C ASP A 78 -17.10 -1.88 12.36
N ALA A 79 -18.38 -1.52 12.49
CA ALA A 79 -18.92 -0.29 11.91
C ALA A 79 -18.21 0.99 12.40
N LYS A 80 -17.54 0.93 13.55
CA LYS A 80 -16.75 2.02 14.14
C LYS A 80 -15.27 1.98 13.74
N TYR A 81 -14.88 1.28 12.68
CA TYR A 81 -13.48 1.24 12.28
C TYR A 81 -12.93 2.63 11.89
N GLU A 82 -11.73 2.89 12.40
CA GLU A 82 -10.90 4.02 12.03
C GLU A 82 -9.83 3.56 11.03
N ILE A 83 -9.38 4.47 10.18
CA ILE A 83 -8.37 4.19 9.18
C ILE A 83 -7.08 4.86 9.63
N GLU A 84 -6.08 4.04 9.90
CA GLU A 84 -4.73 4.51 10.16
C GLU A 84 -3.98 4.65 8.82
N LEU A 85 -3.40 5.82 8.59
CA LEU A 85 -2.61 6.11 7.39
C LEU A 85 -1.11 6.01 7.65
N ASP A 86 -0.69 6.15 8.92
CA ASP A 86 0.70 6.01 9.29
C ASP A 86 1.08 4.53 9.41
N GLN A 87 1.62 4.00 8.31
CA GLN A 87 2.11 2.62 8.24
C GLN A 87 3.20 2.36 9.28
N ASN A 88 4.08 3.34 9.54
CA ASN A 88 5.18 3.18 10.49
C ASN A 88 4.65 3.05 11.91
N GLU A 89 3.65 3.83 12.28
CA GLU A 89 3.00 3.73 13.59
C GLU A 89 2.37 2.35 13.80
N VAL A 90 1.67 1.83 12.78
CA VAL A 90 1.08 0.48 12.82
C VAL A 90 2.15 -0.59 12.96
N ILE A 91 3.23 -0.53 12.17
CA ILE A 91 4.35 -1.47 12.23
C ILE A 91 5.01 -1.44 13.60
N ASN A 92 5.28 -0.25 14.14
CA ASN A 92 5.88 -0.09 15.46
C ASN A 92 5.03 -0.76 16.54
N LYS A 93 3.73 -0.42 16.60
CA LYS A 93 2.79 -1.02 17.56
C LYS A 93 2.69 -2.54 17.39
N ALA A 94 2.67 -3.04 16.17
CA ALA A 94 2.58 -4.48 15.90
C ALA A 94 3.83 -5.23 16.36
N VAL A 95 5.02 -4.69 16.08
CA VAL A 95 6.30 -5.28 16.52
C VAL A 95 6.44 -5.23 18.04
N ASP A 96 6.10 -4.11 18.67
CA ASP A 96 6.14 -4.00 20.14
C ASP A 96 5.16 -4.98 20.81
N ASN A 97 3.96 -5.14 20.25
CA ASN A 97 2.97 -6.13 20.68
C ASN A 97 3.44 -7.57 20.46
N LEU A 98 4.18 -7.84 19.39
CA LEU A 98 4.76 -9.16 19.15
C LEU A 98 5.84 -9.46 20.19
N ILE A 99 6.74 -8.51 20.43
CA ILE A 99 7.86 -8.66 21.39
C ILE A 99 7.34 -8.84 22.81
N SER A 100 6.34 -8.06 23.22
CA SER A 100 5.75 -8.16 24.57
C SER A 100 5.04 -9.49 24.84
N LYS A 101 4.65 -10.24 23.80
CA LYS A 101 4.04 -11.57 23.90
C LYS A 101 5.03 -12.72 23.85
N ILE A 102 6.32 -12.44 23.66
CA ILE A 102 7.37 -13.47 23.64
C ILE A 102 7.53 -14.03 25.05
N GLU A 103 7.25 -15.32 25.20
CA GLU A 103 7.44 -16.06 26.45
C GLU A 103 8.50 -17.15 26.29
N LEU A 104 9.38 -17.32 27.28
CA LEU A 104 10.52 -18.26 27.21
C LEU A 104 10.09 -19.73 27.02
N ASN A 105 8.92 -20.11 27.53
CA ASN A 105 8.44 -21.49 27.53
C ASN A 105 7.41 -21.78 26.42
N ASP A 106 7.07 -20.80 25.59
CA ASP A 106 6.12 -20.95 24.50
C ASP A 106 6.80 -21.46 23.23
N GLU A 107 6.24 -22.51 22.63
CA GLU A 107 6.76 -23.12 21.41
C GLU A 107 6.72 -22.15 20.22
N ARG A 108 5.77 -21.22 20.17
CA ARG A 108 5.66 -20.23 19.09
C ARG A 108 6.75 -19.16 19.21
N SER A 109 7.13 -18.84 20.44
CA SER A 109 8.19 -17.87 20.77
C SER A 109 9.60 -18.41 20.52
N LYS A 110 9.82 -19.73 20.53
CA LYS A 110 11.14 -20.36 20.34
C LYS A 110 11.87 -19.91 19.08
N ASN A 111 11.16 -19.75 17.96
CA ASN A 111 11.79 -19.35 16.71
C ASN A 111 12.34 -17.93 16.75
N ILE A 112 11.62 -17.02 17.41
CA ILE A 112 12.03 -15.62 17.57
C ILE A 112 13.24 -15.53 18.51
N ILE A 113 13.22 -16.30 19.61
CA ILE A 113 14.35 -16.40 20.54
C ILE A 113 15.59 -16.99 19.85
N ASN A 114 15.41 -18.08 19.09
CA ASN A 114 16.49 -18.70 18.32
C ASN A 114 17.05 -17.73 17.28
N PHE A 115 16.22 -16.92 16.64
CA PHE A 115 16.67 -15.89 15.70
C PHE A 115 17.55 -14.83 16.38
N SER A 116 17.15 -14.33 17.55
CA SER A 116 17.98 -13.41 18.35
C SER A 116 19.31 -14.06 18.77
N SER A 117 19.28 -15.33 19.23
CA SER A 117 20.49 -16.06 19.61
C SER A 117 21.44 -16.28 18.41
N GLU A 118 20.92 -16.65 17.25
CA GLU A 118 21.71 -16.79 16.02
C GLU A 118 22.32 -15.45 15.58
N LYS A 119 21.63 -14.34 15.80
CA LYS A 119 22.16 -13.00 15.50
C LYS A 119 23.37 -12.68 16.40
N THR A 120 23.27 -12.96 17.70
CA THR A 120 24.39 -12.80 18.64
C THR A 120 25.56 -13.73 18.32
N GLN A 121 25.31 -14.97 17.90
CA GLN A 121 26.37 -15.89 17.45
C GLN A 121 27.12 -15.41 16.20
N ASN A 122 26.52 -14.49 15.43
CA ASN A 122 27.14 -13.87 14.26
C ASN A 122 27.69 -12.46 14.55
N ASP A 123 28.06 -12.17 15.81
CA ASP A 123 28.61 -10.89 16.27
C ASP A 123 27.70 -9.67 16.00
N LYS A 124 26.38 -9.89 15.93
CA LYS A 124 25.37 -8.83 15.78
C LYS A 124 24.61 -8.59 17.09
N SER A 125 23.91 -7.46 17.17
CA SER A 125 23.05 -7.12 18.33
C SER A 125 21.98 -8.18 18.59
N TRP A 126 21.66 -8.43 19.86
CA TRP A 126 20.56 -9.30 20.28
C TRP A 126 19.18 -8.72 19.90
N ASP A 127 19.09 -7.39 19.75
CA ASP A 127 17.85 -6.69 19.43
C ASP A 127 17.42 -7.00 17.98
N ILE A 128 16.25 -7.64 17.86
CA ILE A 128 15.62 -8.04 16.60
C ILE A 128 14.52 -7.07 16.15
N THR A 129 14.24 -6.02 16.94
CA THR A 129 13.13 -5.08 16.68
C THR A 129 13.26 -4.47 15.29
N LYS A 130 14.47 -4.06 14.92
CA LYS A 130 14.73 -3.51 13.59
C LYS A 130 14.48 -4.53 12.49
N ASP A 131 14.98 -5.75 12.61
CA ASP A 131 14.79 -6.78 11.59
C ASP A 131 13.31 -7.12 11.40
N LEU A 132 12.54 -7.16 12.50
CA LEU A 132 11.10 -7.39 12.46
C LEU A 132 10.36 -6.25 11.77
N LYS A 133 10.78 -4.99 11.99
CA LYS A 133 10.21 -3.82 11.29
C LYS A 133 10.52 -3.87 9.80
N ASP A 134 11.78 -4.14 9.45
CA ASP A 134 12.22 -4.26 8.05
C ASP A 134 11.42 -5.37 7.32
N ILE A 135 11.14 -6.49 8.00
CA ILE A 135 10.28 -7.55 7.45
C ILE A 135 8.82 -7.12 7.35
N ALA A 136 8.29 -6.42 8.35
CA ALA A 136 6.91 -5.96 8.36
C ALA A 136 6.63 -4.93 7.24
N GLU A 137 7.60 -4.10 6.88
CA GLU A 137 7.50 -3.19 5.73
C GLU A 137 7.27 -3.93 4.41
N LEU A 138 7.79 -5.15 4.25
CA LEU A 138 7.58 -5.95 3.05
C LEU A 138 6.11 -6.31 2.82
N ILE A 139 5.29 -6.35 3.89
CA ILE A 139 3.86 -6.65 3.83
C ILE A 139 3.09 -5.57 3.07
N PHE A 140 3.52 -4.31 3.19
CA PHE A 140 2.87 -3.18 2.53
C PHE A 140 3.37 -2.94 1.10
N ASN A 141 4.45 -3.62 0.69
CA ASN A 141 4.95 -3.54 -0.67
C ASN A 141 4.16 -4.48 -1.58
N GLU A 142 3.32 -3.89 -2.43
CA GLU A 142 2.43 -4.61 -3.37
C GLU A 142 3.17 -5.59 -4.28
N ASN A 143 4.44 -5.31 -4.61
CA ASN A 143 5.25 -6.21 -5.46
C ASN A 143 5.53 -7.56 -4.81
N ASN A 144 5.41 -7.66 -3.48
CA ASN A 144 5.65 -8.90 -2.73
C ASN A 144 4.38 -9.71 -2.48
N PHE A 145 3.22 -9.24 -2.94
CA PHE A 145 1.93 -9.84 -2.57
C PHE A 145 1.83 -11.31 -2.99
N SER A 146 2.31 -11.65 -4.19
CA SER A 146 2.26 -13.01 -4.72
C SER A 146 3.12 -13.98 -3.89
N GLU A 147 4.31 -13.54 -3.51
CA GLU A 147 5.25 -14.30 -2.69
C GLU A 147 4.73 -14.46 -1.27
N LEU A 148 4.18 -13.39 -0.68
CA LEU A 148 3.58 -13.44 0.65
C LEU A 148 2.36 -14.36 0.69
N ASP A 149 1.54 -14.38 -0.36
CA ASP A 149 0.38 -15.27 -0.43
C ASP A 149 0.82 -16.74 -0.46
N SER A 150 1.90 -17.06 -1.18
CA SER A 150 2.49 -18.41 -1.18
C SER A 150 3.01 -18.86 0.19
N LEU A 151 3.33 -17.91 1.07
CA LEU A 151 3.82 -18.19 2.43
C LEU A 151 2.69 -18.42 3.44
N LYS A 152 1.44 -18.04 3.15
CA LYS A 152 0.31 -18.23 4.08
C LYS A 152 0.01 -19.70 4.36
N ASP A 153 0.17 -20.54 3.35
CA ASP A 153 -0.07 -21.99 3.46
C ASP A 153 1.15 -22.75 4.02
N SER A 154 2.24 -22.05 4.31
CA SER A 154 3.50 -22.68 4.76
C SER A 154 3.51 -22.88 6.27
N GLU A 155 3.90 -24.07 6.73
CA GLU A 155 4.05 -24.34 8.15
C GLU A 155 5.44 -23.97 8.67
N VAL A 156 5.55 -23.78 10.00
CA VAL A 156 6.85 -23.59 10.69
C VAL A 156 7.88 -24.67 10.31
N LYS A 157 7.43 -25.91 10.05
CA LYS A 157 8.30 -27.01 9.62
C LYS A 157 8.92 -26.78 8.24
N ASP A 158 8.22 -26.09 7.34
CA ASP A 158 8.74 -25.75 6.01
C ASP A 158 9.88 -24.74 6.12
N PHE A 159 9.79 -23.80 7.05
CA PHE A 159 10.87 -22.85 7.33
C PHE A 159 12.15 -23.54 7.79
N GLU A 160 12.07 -24.53 8.68
CA GLU A 160 13.24 -25.32 9.09
C GLU A 160 13.84 -26.11 7.92
N ARG A 161 12.99 -26.67 7.06
CA ARG A 161 13.44 -27.36 5.83
C ARG A 161 14.14 -26.39 4.87
N TRP A 162 13.61 -25.20 4.67
CA TRP A 162 14.20 -24.16 3.83
C TRP A 162 15.52 -23.65 4.41
N LYS A 163 15.57 -23.40 5.72
CA LYS A 163 16.80 -23.02 6.44
C LYS A 163 17.91 -24.05 6.23
N LYS A 164 17.59 -25.34 6.33
CA LYS A 164 18.55 -26.43 6.06
C LYS A 164 19.03 -26.42 4.60
N LYS A 165 18.12 -26.27 3.62
CA LYS A 165 18.47 -26.18 2.20
C LYS A 165 19.35 -24.96 1.90
N LEU A 166 19.04 -23.79 2.47
CA LEU A 166 19.81 -22.57 2.29
C LEU A 166 21.22 -22.71 2.88
N ARG A 167 21.36 -23.25 4.11
CA ARG A 167 22.67 -23.54 4.71
C ARG A 167 23.50 -24.50 3.85
N GLN A 168 22.88 -25.52 3.25
CA GLN A 168 23.56 -26.42 2.33
C GLN A 168 24.03 -25.71 1.05
N LYS A 169 23.19 -24.87 0.44
CA LYS A 169 23.58 -24.06 -0.73
C LYS A 169 24.72 -23.10 -0.40
N ILE A 170 24.67 -22.41 0.74
CA ILE A 170 25.74 -21.50 1.18
C ILE A 170 27.07 -22.26 1.39
N LYS A 171 27.02 -23.45 2.00
CA LYS A 171 28.22 -24.31 2.13
C LYS A 171 28.77 -24.72 0.77
N LYS A 172 27.91 -25.11 -0.17
CA LYS A 172 28.33 -25.48 -1.53
C LYS A 172 28.99 -24.29 -2.25
N ILE A 173 28.33 -23.14 -2.27
CA ILE A 173 28.85 -21.93 -2.92
C ILE A 173 30.17 -21.47 -2.30
N SER A 174 30.30 -21.50 -0.96
CA SER A 174 31.54 -21.13 -0.28
C SER A 174 32.69 -22.12 -0.52
N SER A 175 32.39 -23.40 -0.74
CA SER A 175 33.39 -24.38 -1.16
C SER A 175 33.83 -24.16 -2.61
N GLU A 176 32.88 -23.87 -3.51
CA GLU A 176 33.15 -23.59 -4.92
C GLU A 176 33.98 -22.31 -5.09
N SER A 177 33.66 -21.24 -4.34
CA SER A 177 34.42 -19.99 -4.37
C SER A 177 35.85 -20.15 -3.84
N LYS A 178 36.06 -20.97 -2.80
CA LYS A 178 37.41 -21.31 -2.32
C LYS A 178 38.22 -22.10 -3.36
N ILE A 179 37.59 -23.03 -4.07
CA ILE A 179 38.26 -23.81 -5.13
C ILE A 179 38.62 -22.92 -6.32
N LEU A 180 37.73 -21.99 -6.71
CA LEU A 180 38.00 -21.00 -7.76
C LEU A 180 39.13 -20.04 -7.36
N ALA A 181 39.14 -19.55 -6.12
CA ALA A 181 40.22 -18.72 -5.60
C ALA A 181 41.57 -19.45 -5.57
N ALA A 182 41.58 -20.75 -5.25
CA ALA A 182 42.79 -21.58 -5.25
C ALA A 182 43.28 -21.94 -6.66
N LYS A 183 42.43 -21.87 -7.70
CA LYS A 183 42.81 -22.07 -9.11
C LYS A 183 43.27 -20.80 -9.81
N ALA A 184 43.02 -19.64 -9.22
CA ALA A 184 43.40 -18.33 -9.76
C ALA A 184 44.77 -17.84 -9.26
N ASN A 185 45.41 -18.59 -8.34
CA ASN A 185 46.79 -18.43 -7.88
C ASN A 185 47.67 -19.53 -8.48
#